data_AF-A0A1B8ZV17-F1
#
_entry.id   AF-A0A1B8ZV17-F1
#
_cell.length_a   1.000
_cell.length_b   1.000
_cell.length_c   1.000
_cell.angle_alpha   90.00
_cell.angle_beta   90.00
_cell.angle_gamma   90.00
#
_symmetry.space_group_name_H-M   'P 1'
#
loop_
_entity.id
_entity.type
_entity.pdbx_description
1 polymer ?
#
loop_
_entity_poly.entity_id
_entity_poly.type
_entity_poly.pdbx_seq_one_letter_code
_entity_poly.pdbx_strand_id
1 'polypeptide(L)'
;MINWQYYPKRKGIPSHLKDIVDIFNFNEESISSEIHFLHSNEVLQKITSSLLKLNYKVELSKRANDKIKVPVLFGMNGRLEKYFDADAYNEEFKTVVEVEAGRAVTNYQFLKDLFQVCMMHEVDYLVIAVRKSYAKNQDFQTVMIFFETLYASGRLTLPL
;
A
#
# COMPACT_ATOMS: atom_id res chain seq x y z
N MET A 1 -0.28 17.04 -8.99
CA MET A 1 -0.95 15.91 -9.69
C MET A 1 -0.44 14.57 -9.17
N ILE A 2 -1.33 13.62 -8.85
CA ILE A 2 -0.96 12.24 -8.49
C ILE A 2 -0.65 11.42 -9.75
N ASN A 3 0.41 10.61 -9.71
CA ASN A 3 0.74 9.65 -10.76
C ASN A 3 0.49 8.23 -10.23
N TRP A 4 0.01 7.31 -11.08
CA TRP A 4 -0.23 5.93 -10.70
C TRP A 4 0.03 4.97 -11.87
N GLN A 5 0.31 3.72 -11.54
CA GLN A 5 0.45 2.63 -12.51
C GLN A 5 -0.13 1.35 -11.90
N TYR A 6 -1.06 0.71 -12.62
CA TYR A 6 -1.59 -0.60 -12.25
C TYR A 6 -0.78 -1.71 -12.93
N TYR A 7 -0.53 -2.79 -12.20
CA TYR A 7 0.14 -3.98 -12.70
C TYR A 7 -0.73 -5.24 -12.51
N PRO A 8 -0.63 -6.23 -13.43
CA PRO A 8 0.16 -6.18 -14.65
C PRO A 8 -0.44 -5.22 -15.69
N LYS A 9 0.42 -4.52 -16.46
CA LYS A 9 0.01 -3.48 -17.43
C LYS A 9 -0.98 -3.93 -18.52
N ARG A 10 -1.11 -5.24 -18.72
CA ARG A 10 -2.08 -5.84 -19.67
C ARG A 10 -3.53 -5.83 -19.15
N LYS A 11 -3.77 -5.49 -17.88
CA LYS A 11 -5.10 -5.43 -17.26
C LYS A 11 -5.50 -3.97 -17.00
N GLY A 12 -6.80 -3.69 -17.09
CA GLY A 12 -7.36 -2.43 -16.61
C GLY A 12 -7.47 -2.40 -15.09
N ILE A 13 -7.38 -1.21 -14.49
CA ILE A 13 -7.54 -1.03 -13.04
C ILE A 13 -8.99 -1.38 -12.60
N PRO A 14 -9.17 -2.20 -11.55
CA PRO A 14 -10.48 -2.42 -10.94
C PRO A 14 -11.07 -1.13 -10.34
N SER A 15 -12.40 -1.02 -10.30
CA SER A 15 -13.09 0.18 -9.78
C SER A 15 -12.71 0.50 -8.33
N HIS A 16 -12.66 -0.50 -7.45
CA HIS A 16 -12.31 -0.30 -6.04
C HIS A 16 -10.89 0.23 -5.84
N LEU A 17 -9.94 -0.10 -6.74
CA LEU A 17 -8.58 0.49 -6.70
C LEU A 17 -8.56 1.90 -7.30
N LYS A 18 -9.43 2.17 -8.28
CA LYS A 18 -9.60 3.50 -8.84
C LYS A 18 -10.14 4.47 -7.79
N ASP A 19 -11.05 4.02 -6.93
CA ASP A 19 -11.56 4.82 -5.80
C ASP A 19 -10.42 5.26 -4.86
N ILE A 20 -9.43 4.40 -4.61
CA ILE A 20 -8.24 4.76 -3.81
C ILE A 20 -7.43 5.86 -4.49
N VAL A 21 -7.19 5.74 -5.81
CA VAL A 21 -6.51 6.80 -6.58
C VAL A 21 -7.27 8.12 -6.46
N ASP A 22 -8.60 8.07 -6.50
CA ASP A 22 -9.45 9.26 -6.38
C ASP A 22 -9.42 9.87 -4.98
N ILE A 23 -9.23 9.05 -3.92
CA ILE A 23 -8.94 9.54 -2.57
C ILE A 23 -7.64 10.36 -2.54
N PHE A 24 -6.55 9.86 -3.15
CA PHE A 24 -5.28 10.58 -3.19
C PHE A 24 -5.38 11.87 -4.01
N ASN A 25 -6.14 11.86 -5.12
CA ASN A 25 -6.40 13.07 -5.90
C ASN A 25 -7.22 14.10 -5.11
N PHE A 26 -8.29 13.67 -4.43
CA PHE A 26 -9.13 14.54 -3.62
C PHE A 26 -8.35 15.23 -2.49
N ASN A 27 -7.37 14.52 -1.90
CA ASN A 27 -6.56 15.04 -0.80
C ASN A 27 -5.23 15.66 -1.28
N GLU A 28 -5.00 15.81 -2.59
CA GLU A 28 -3.68 16.14 -3.15
C GLU A 28 -3.08 17.39 -2.52
N GLU A 29 -3.84 18.48 -2.42
CA GLU A 29 -3.36 19.74 -1.84
C GLU A 29 -2.85 19.58 -0.41
N SER A 30 -3.47 18.69 0.37
CA SER A 30 -3.14 18.46 1.78
C SER A 30 -1.98 17.50 2.01
N ILE A 31 -1.56 16.75 0.99
CA ILE A 31 -0.50 15.73 1.06
C ILE A 31 0.66 16.00 0.10
N SER A 32 0.52 16.99 -0.79
CA SER A 32 1.50 17.30 -1.81
C SER A 32 2.87 17.57 -1.17
N SER A 33 3.88 16.85 -1.64
CA SER A 33 5.26 17.04 -1.18
C SER A 33 5.88 18.37 -1.65
N GLU A 34 5.21 19.08 -2.57
CA GLU A 34 5.60 20.44 -2.98
C GLU A 34 5.23 21.48 -1.91
N ILE A 35 4.18 21.19 -1.12
CA ILE A 35 3.61 22.10 -0.12
C ILE A 35 3.98 21.65 1.30
N HIS A 36 4.07 20.34 1.53
CA HIS A 36 4.20 19.75 2.86
C HIS A 36 5.36 18.76 2.95
N PHE A 37 5.91 18.61 4.16
CA PHE A 37 6.86 17.55 4.49
C PHE A 37 6.23 16.59 5.51
N LEU A 38 5.35 15.71 5.03
CA LEU A 38 4.60 14.76 5.88
C LEU A 38 5.24 13.38 5.92
N HIS A 39 5.32 12.78 7.10
CA HIS A 39 5.66 11.36 7.25
C HIS A 39 4.49 10.45 6.87
N SER A 40 4.76 9.15 6.69
CA SER A 40 3.77 8.15 6.26
C SER A 40 2.47 8.21 7.07
N ASN A 41 2.59 8.20 8.41
CA ASN A 41 1.44 8.27 9.31
C ASN A 41 0.63 9.56 9.16
N GLU A 42 1.28 10.69 8.86
CA GLU A 42 0.58 11.97 8.66
C GLU A 42 -0.18 11.98 7.33
N VAL A 43 0.40 11.42 6.27
CA VAL A 43 -0.29 11.23 4.99
C VAL A 43 -1.49 10.28 5.17
N LEU A 44 -1.30 9.15 5.86
CA LEU A 44 -2.36 8.20 6.16
C LEU A 44 -3.52 8.86 6.93
N GLN A 45 -3.20 9.69 7.93
CA GLN A 45 -4.20 10.45 8.70
C GLN A 45 -5.03 11.39 7.81
N LYS A 46 -4.42 12.06 6.83
CA LYS A 46 -5.14 12.95 5.90
C LYS A 46 -6.16 12.20 5.06
N ILE A 47 -5.85 10.97 4.64
CA ILE A 47 -6.73 10.16 3.78
C ILE A 47 -7.66 9.21 4.56
N THR A 48 -7.44 9.02 5.87
CA THR A 48 -8.18 8.07 6.73
C THR A 48 -9.69 8.25 6.61
N SER A 49 -10.19 9.47 6.70
CA SER A 49 -11.63 9.75 6.64
C SER A 49 -12.28 9.28 5.33
N SER A 50 -11.51 9.28 4.24
CA SER A 50 -11.98 8.83 2.93
C SER A 50 -11.89 7.31 2.80
N LEU A 51 -10.82 6.69 3.31
CA LEU A 51 -10.67 5.23 3.36
C LEU A 51 -11.77 4.57 4.21
N LEU A 52 -12.09 5.14 5.36
CA LEU A 52 -13.18 4.65 6.23
C LEU A 52 -14.54 4.66 5.51
N LYS A 53 -14.81 5.65 4.65
CA LYS A 53 -16.05 5.71 3.84
C LYS A 53 -16.12 4.59 2.79
N LEU A 54 -14.98 4.02 2.40
CA LEU A 54 -14.87 2.87 1.52
C LEU A 54 -14.70 1.54 2.29
N ASN A 55 -15.10 1.50 3.57
CA ASN A 55 -15.05 0.32 4.44
C ASN A 55 -13.64 -0.26 4.68
N TYR A 56 -12.58 0.53 4.52
CA TYR A 56 -11.25 0.12 4.96
C TYR A 56 -11.14 0.20 6.49
N LYS A 57 -10.51 -0.80 7.09
CA LYS A 57 -9.93 -0.71 8.44
C LYS A 57 -8.60 0.03 8.30
N VAL A 58 -8.35 1.06 9.08
CA VAL A 58 -7.17 1.95 8.94
C VAL A 58 -6.40 2.03 10.26
N GLU A 59 -5.07 1.95 10.22
CA GLU A 59 -4.21 2.16 11.39
C GLU A 59 -4.29 3.63 11.82
N LEU A 60 -4.96 3.89 12.95
CA LEU A 60 -5.11 5.25 13.48
C LEU A 60 -3.89 5.70 14.30
N SER A 61 -3.18 4.76 14.91
CA SER A 61 -1.99 5.03 15.71
C SER A 61 -1.09 3.80 15.84
N LYS A 62 0.14 4.00 16.31
CA LYS A 62 1.10 2.91 16.56
C LYS A 62 0.76 2.05 17.78
N ARG A 63 -0.36 2.31 18.47
CA ARG A 63 -0.79 1.50 19.62
C ARG A 63 -1.21 0.12 19.13
N ALA A 64 -0.91 -0.91 19.93
CA ALA A 64 -1.16 -2.30 19.55
C ALA A 64 -2.62 -2.62 19.19
N ASN A 65 -3.59 -1.89 19.77
CA ASN A 65 -5.02 -2.06 19.49
C ASN A 65 -5.48 -1.39 18.20
N ASP A 66 -4.71 -0.42 17.69
CA ASP A 66 -5.04 0.32 16.48
C ASP A 66 -4.36 -0.30 15.24
N LYS A 67 -3.49 -1.30 15.45
CA LYS A 67 -2.79 -2.03 14.39
C LYS A 67 -3.76 -2.91 13.59
N ILE A 68 -3.68 -2.82 12.26
CA ILE A 68 -4.46 -3.68 11.37
C ILE A 68 -3.67 -4.96 11.10
N LYS A 69 -3.98 -6.01 11.86
CA LYS A 69 -3.30 -7.29 11.78
C LYS A 69 -3.93 -8.16 10.70
N VAL A 70 -3.19 -8.43 9.63
CA VAL A 70 -3.61 -9.32 8.55
C VAL A 70 -2.97 -10.71 8.76
N PRO A 71 -3.77 -11.78 8.92
CA PRO A 71 -3.26 -13.12 9.15
C PRO A 71 -2.31 -13.64 8.06
N VAL A 72 -1.36 -14.49 8.43
CA VAL A 72 -0.38 -15.11 7.51
C VAL A 72 -0.27 -16.61 7.75
N LEU A 73 -0.19 -17.01 9.02
CA LEU A 73 0.01 -18.41 9.40
C LEU A 73 -0.94 -18.78 10.53
N PHE A 74 -1.60 -19.92 10.36
CA PHE A 74 -2.48 -20.53 11.36
C PHE A 74 -1.91 -21.88 11.78
N GLY A 75 -1.81 -22.07 13.10
CA GLY A 75 -1.32 -23.28 13.73
C GLY A 75 -2.41 -24.30 14.03
N MET A 76 -2.12 -25.18 14.99
CA MET A 76 -3.03 -26.24 15.42
C MET A 76 -4.40 -25.67 15.82
N ASN A 77 -5.47 -26.29 15.30
CA ASN A 77 -6.86 -25.87 15.47
C ASN A 77 -7.17 -24.44 14.97
N GLY A 78 -6.46 -23.96 13.96
CA GLY A 78 -6.74 -22.67 13.33
C GLY A 78 -6.29 -21.46 14.15
N ARG A 79 -5.46 -21.66 15.19
CA ARG A 79 -4.93 -20.57 16.02
C ARG A 79 -4.03 -19.67 15.17
N LEU A 80 -4.30 -18.36 15.15
CA LEU A 80 -3.39 -17.38 14.53
C LEU A 80 -2.00 -17.43 15.20
N GLU A 81 -0.96 -17.72 14.41
CA GLU A 81 0.44 -17.77 14.87
C GLU A 81 1.28 -16.63 14.31
N LYS A 82 1.02 -16.23 13.05
CA LYS A 82 1.72 -15.12 12.41
C LYS A 82 0.73 -14.22 11.69
N TYR A 83 1.00 -12.92 11.80
CA TYR A 83 0.35 -11.86 11.06
C TYR A 83 1.42 -10.83 10.65
N PHE A 84 1.07 -10.00 9.68
CA PHE A 84 1.75 -8.73 9.41
C PHE A 84 0.78 -7.58 9.69
N ASP A 85 1.32 -6.41 10.00
CA ASP A 85 0.53 -5.20 10.15
C ASP A 85 0.43 -4.51 8.77
N ALA A 86 -0.72 -3.92 8.48
CA ALA A 86 -0.95 -3.09 7.30
C ALA A 86 -1.38 -1.67 7.71
N ASP A 87 -1.10 -0.66 6.89
CA ASP A 87 -1.61 0.70 7.12
C ASP A 87 -3.13 0.77 6.95
N ALA A 88 -3.69 0.09 5.94
CA ALA A 88 -5.13 -0.11 5.81
C ALA A 88 -5.48 -1.42 5.09
N TYR A 89 -6.64 -1.99 5.43
CA TYR A 89 -7.14 -3.23 4.84
C TYR A 89 -8.64 -3.20 4.60
N ASN A 90 -9.07 -3.58 3.40
CA ASN A 90 -10.47 -3.87 3.09
C ASN A 90 -10.64 -5.37 2.88
N GLU A 91 -11.50 -5.98 3.69
CA GLU A 91 -11.73 -7.42 3.73
C GLU A 91 -12.62 -7.92 2.58
N GLU A 92 -13.56 -7.08 2.12
CA GLU A 92 -14.44 -7.41 1.00
C GLU A 92 -13.69 -7.42 -0.34
N PHE A 93 -12.87 -6.40 -0.58
CA PHE A 93 -12.05 -6.28 -1.78
C PHE A 93 -10.67 -6.90 -1.64
N LYS A 94 -10.35 -7.50 -0.48
CA LYS A 94 -9.07 -8.14 -0.19
C LYS A 94 -7.89 -7.25 -0.56
N THR A 95 -7.98 -5.97 -0.19
CA THR A 95 -7.04 -4.94 -0.62
C THR A 95 -6.28 -4.37 0.56
N VAL A 96 -4.96 -4.43 0.49
CA VAL A 96 -4.04 -3.78 1.42
C VAL A 96 -3.53 -2.47 0.83
N VAL A 97 -3.45 -1.43 1.65
CA VAL A 97 -2.83 -0.15 1.30
C VAL A 97 -1.66 0.09 2.24
N GLU A 98 -0.52 0.49 1.68
CA GLU A 98 0.70 0.88 2.40
C GLU A 98 1.13 2.28 1.96
N VAL A 99 1.41 3.17 2.91
CA VAL A 99 1.79 4.57 2.66
C VAL A 99 3.27 4.78 3.01
N GLU A 100 4.09 5.00 1.99
CA GLU A 100 5.54 5.13 2.12
C GLU A 100 6.01 6.54 1.72
N ALA A 101 5.84 7.49 2.65
CA ALA A 101 6.14 8.90 2.44
C ALA A 101 7.58 9.31 2.85
N GLY A 102 8.52 8.37 2.96
CA GLY A 102 9.90 8.78 3.25
C GLY A 102 10.99 7.74 3.07
N ARG A 103 10.68 6.43 3.10
CA ARG A 103 11.73 5.41 2.95
C ARG A 103 11.35 4.32 1.97
N ALA A 104 10.43 4.59 1.05
CA ALA A 104 9.97 3.63 0.04
C ALA A 104 11.14 2.87 -0.60
N VAL A 105 12.07 3.59 -1.24
CA VAL A 105 13.24 3.00 -1.91
C VAL A 105 14.40 2.71 -0.96
N THR A 106 14.53 3.48 0.13
CA THR A 106 15.61 3.29 1.10
C THR A 106 15.46 1.92 1.77
N ASN A 107 16.49 1.07 1.66
CA ASN A 107 16.46 -0.32 2.14
C ASN A 107 15.32 -1.18 1.53
N TYR A 108 14.84 -0.79 0.35
CA TYR A 108 13.80 -1.50 -0.40
C TYR A 108 12.54 -1.77 0.44
N GLN A 109 12.05 -0.76 1.18
CA GLN A 109 10.87 -0.90 2.03
C GLN A 109 9.67 -1.40 1.22
N PHE A 110 9.44 -0.84 0.03
CA PHE A 110 8.35 -1.27 -0.86
C PHE A 110 8.41 -2.77 -1.25
N LEU A 111 9.61 -3.37 -1.33
CA LEU A 111 9.75 -4.80 -1.60
C LEU A 111 9.44 -5.65 -0.36
N LYS A 112 9.71 -5.14 0.84
CA LYS A 112 9.31 -5.80 2.09
C LYS A 112 7.81 -5.80 2.23
N ASP A 113 7.17 -4.66 1.95
CA ASP A 113 5.72 -4.53 2.00
C ASP A 113 5.06 -5.47 0.97
N LEU A 114 5.58 -5.47 -0.27
CA LEU A 114 5.17 -6.44 -1.30
C LEU A 114 5.29 -7.90 -0.81
N PHE A 115 6.44 -8.26 -0.24
CA PHE A 115 6.68 -9.62 0.24
C PHE A 115 5.74 -10.00 1.39
N GLN A 116 5.53 -9.11 2.35
CA GLN A 116 4.62 -9.32 3.47
C GLN A 116 3.19 -9.54 2.98
N VAL A 117 2.72 -8.70 2.06
CA VAL A 117 1.37 -8.76 1.51
C VAL A 117 1.16 -10.02 0.67
N CYS A 118 2.17 -10.48 -0.06
CA CYS A 118 2.13 -11.78 -0.76
C CYS A 118 1.98 -12.97 0.21
N MET A 119 2.28 -12.80 1.50
CA MET A 119 2.11 -13.85 2.51
C MET A 119 0.79 -13.72 3.29
N MET A 120 0.07 -12.61 3.14
CA MET A 120 -1.17 -12.37 3.87
C MET A 120 -2.30 -13.27 3.33
N HIS A 121 -3.09 -13.82 4.25
CA HIS A 121 -4.25 -14.64 3.94
C HIS A 121 -5.41 -13.74 3.47
N GLU A 122 -6.12 -14.19 2.42
CA GLU A 122 -7.25 -13.46 1.82
C GLU A 122 -6.90 -12.03 1.37
N VAL A 123 -5.73 -11.84 0.73
CA VAL A 123 -5.35 -10.59 0.09
C VAL A 123 -5.11 -10.81 -1.40
N ASP A 124 -5.80 -10.05 -2.24
CA ASP A 124 -5.71 -10.11 -3.70
C ASP A 124 -5.06 -8.83 -4.28
N TYR A 125 -5.05 -7.71 -3.55
CA TYR A 125 -4.52 -6.45 -4.08
C TYR A 125 -3.62 -5.74 -3.07
N LEU A 126 -2.55 -5.15 -3.59
CA LEU A 126 -1.66 -4.25 -2.87
C LEU A 126 -1.62 -2.89 -3.55
N VAL A 127 -1.85 -1.83 -2.78
CA VAL A 127 -1.58 -0.45 -3.17
C VAL A 127 -0.42 0.08 -2.35
N ILE A 128 0.64 0.53 -3.01
CA ILE A 128 1.77 1.20 -2.37
C ILE A 128 1.78 2.66 -2.81
N ALA A 129 1.47 3.56 -1.88
CA ALA A 129 1.52 5.00 -2.11
C ALA A 129 2.89 5.54 -1.74
N VAL A 130 3.67 5.98 -2.73
CA VAL A 130 5.02 6.52 -2.53
C VAL A 130 5.10 7.99 -2.97
N ARG A 131 6.06 8.73 -2.43
CA ARG A 131 6.37 10.07 -2.96
C ARG A 131 6.88 9.99 -4.40
N LYS A 132 6.60 11.02 -5.19
CA LYS A 132 7.23 11.19 -6.51
C LYS A 132 8.75 11.27 -6.40
N SER A 133 9.21 12.10 -5.47
CA SER A 133 10.62 12.28 -5.14
C SER A 133 10.81 12.40 -3.63
N TYR A 134 11.86 11.76 -3.11
CA TYR A 134 12.29 11.91 -1.73
C TYR A 134 13.81 12.07 -1.68
N ALA A 135 14.28 13.12 -1.00
CA ALA A 135 15.67 13.56 -1.07
C ALA A 135 16.14 13.73 -2.53
N LYS A 136 17.12 12.95 -2.97
CA LYS A 136 17.64 12.97 -4.35
C LYS A 136 17.07 11.84 -5.23
N ASN A 137 16.20 10.99 -4.68
CA ASN A 137 15.67 9.82 -5.36
C ASN A 137 14.31 10.11 -5.99
N GLN A 138 14.10 9.59 -7.19
CA GLN A 138 12.80 9.54 -7.85
C GLN A 138 12.09 8.24 -7.42
N ASP A 139 11.55 8.25 -6.20
CA ASP A 139 11.01 7.05 -5.55
C ASP A 139 9.94 6.36 -6.41
N PHE A 140 8.94 7.11 -6.88
CA PHE A 140 7.87 6.57 -7.74
C PHE A 140 8.41 5.91 -9.02
N GLN A 141 9.35 6.57 -9.71
CA GLN A 141 9.94 6.03 -10.94
C GLN A 141 10.74 4.76 -10.66
N THR A 142 11.49 4.74 -9.56
CA THR A 142 12.29 3.58 -9.15
C THR A 142 11.39 2.38 -8.86
N VAL A 143 10.33 2.58 -8.06
CA VAL A 143 9.35 1.54 -7.74
C VAL A 143 8.66 1.02 -9.01
N MET A 144 8.27 1.90 -9.94
CA MET A 144 7.71 1.47 -11.23
C MET A 144 8.68 0.59 -12.04
N ILE A 145 9.96 0.97 -12.15
CA ILE A 145 10.96 0.19 -12.88
C ILE A 145 11.12 -1.21 -12.29
N PHE A 146 11.10 -1.33 -10.95
CA PHE A 146 11.16 -2.62 -10.26
C PHE A 146 9.94 -3.49 -10.57
N PHE A 147 8.73 -2.96 -10.44
CA PHE A 147 7.52 -3.72 -10.76
C PHE A 147 7.44 -4.08 -12.24
N GLU A 148 7.82 -3.18 -13.14
CA GLU A 148 7.91 -3.49 -14.57
C GLU A 148 8.85 -4.69 -14.80
N THR A 149 10.04 -4.66 -14.19
CA THR A 149 11.02 -5.75 -14.32
C THR A 149 10.47 -7.06 -13.75
N LEU A 150 9.82 -7.01 -12.58
CA LEU A 150 9.21 -8.17 -11.94
C LEU A 150 8.19 -8.83 -12.87
N TYR A 151 7.21 -8.06 -13.35
CA TYR A 151 6.15 -8.58 -14.20
C TYR A 151 6.63 -8.95 -15.61
N ALA A 152 7.56 -8.20 -16.21
CA ALA A 152 8.11 -8.49 -17.53
C ALA A 152 9.01 -9.73 -17.53
N SER A 153 9.71 -10.00 -16.42
CA SER A 153 10.58 -11.18 -16.32
C SER A 153 9.83 -12.51 -16.37
N GLY A 154 8.56 -12.52 -15.92
CA GLY A 154 7.76 -13.75 -15.78
C GLY A 154 8.35 -14.79 -14.83
N ARG A 155 9.40 -14.44 -14.06
CA ARG A 155 10.11 -15.38 -13.18
C ARG A 155 9.42 -15.61 -11.84
N LEU A 156 8.58 -14.67 -11.42
CA LEU A 156 7.85 -14.72 -10.16
C LEU A 156 6.36 -14.49 -10.45
N THR A 157 5.51 -15.42 -10.02
CA THR A 157 4.06 -15.25 -9.98
C THR A 157 3.69 -14.78 -8.58
N LEU A 158 3.22 -13.55 -8.48
CA LEU A 158 2.73 -13.01 -7.21
C LEU A 158 1.36 -13.62 -6.89
N PRO A 159 1.08 -13.97 -5.63
CA PRO A 159 -0.23 -14.40 -5.17
C PRO A 159 -1.16 -13.19 -4.94
N LEU A 160 -1.17 -12.25 -5.88
CA LEU A 160 -1.97 -11.01 -5.96
C LEU A 160 -2.50 -10.86 -7.40
#